data_AF-A0A527ZD94-F1
#
_entry.id   AF-A0A527ZD94-F1
#
_cell.length_a   1.000
_cell.length_b   1.000
_cell.length_c   1.000
_cell.angle_alpha   90.00
_cell.angle_beta   90.00
_cell.angle_gamma   90.00
#
_symmetry.space_group_name_H-M   'P 1'
#
loop_
_entity.id
_entity.type
_entity.pdbx_description
1 polymer ?
#
loop_
_entity_poly.entity_id
_entity_poly.type
_entity_poly.pdbx_seq_one_letter_code
_entity_poly.pdbx_strand_id
1 'polypeptide(L)'
;GLSWGHAGAFSVGARTLVTLFPEEKLGIVIVANAFSTGVPEGLSESFADMAFDGKIEKDWVKAWDATYAGLFGPAIAAAKATYAAPPSPASPAGLASAYKGRYFNDFIGDAVVLGEGGGLVLKVGPAGARSYSLKHFDGDLFVTFPDAETPDRPSGVGFDIGP
;
A
#
# COMPACT_ATOMS: atom_id res chain seq x y z
N GLY A 1 25.88 14.19 -15.38
CA GLY A 1 25.41 15.54 -15.78
C GLY A 1 23.99 15.76 -15.30
N LEU A 2 23.26 16.67 -15.96
CA LEU A 2 21.81 16.84 -15.76
C LEU A 2 21.06 15.57 -16.20
N SER A 3 20.11 15.10 -15.38
CA SER A 3 19.16 14.07 -15.78
C SER A 3 17.72 14.48 -15.44
N TRP A 4 16.77 14.05 -16.26
CA TRP A 4 15.34 14.15 -15.98
C TRP A 4 14.77 12.75 -15.87
N GLY A 5 13.89 12.51 -14.89
CA GLY A 5 13.30 11.21 -14.74
C GLY A 5 11.92 11.22 -14.12
N HIS A 6 11.19 10.14 -14.39
CA HIS A 6 9.94 9.85 -13.73
C HIS A 6 9.78 8.35 -13.57
N ALA A 7 9.30 7.94 -12.40
CA ALA A 7 9.00 6.55 -12.09
C ALA A 7 7.50 6.40 -11.80
N GLY A 8 6.95 5.26 -12.20
CA GLY A 8 5.57 4.87 -11.96
C GLY A 8 5.54 3.46 -11.36
N ALA A 9 4.63 3.24 -10.41
CA ALA A 9 4.54 1.98 -9.69
C ALA A 9 3.10 1.66 -9.30
N PHE A 10 2.73 0.41 -9.49
CA PHE A 10 1.63 -0.26 -8.83
C PHE A 10 2.19 -1.51 -8.17
N SER A 11 2.02 -1.63 -6.87
CA SER A 11 2.33 -2.80 -6.06
C SER A 11 1.59 -4.06 -6.55
N VAL A 12 0.51 -3.93 -7.31
CA VAL A 12 -0.10 -5.08 -8.02
C VAL A 12 0.71 -5.59 -9.21
N GLY A 13 1.90 -5.04 -9.48
CA GLY A 13 2.91 -5.66 -10.33
C GLY A 13 3.23 -4.92 -11.63
N ALA A 14 3.20 -3.58 -11.64
CA ALA A 14 3.62 -2.80 -12.80
C ALA A 14 4.55 -1.66 -12.39
N ARG A 15 5.70 -1.55 -13.07
CA ARG A 15 6.74 -0.56 -12.80
C ARG A 15 7.22 0.05 -14.11
N THR A 16 7.39 1.36 -14.11
CA THR A 16 7.94 2.11 -15.24
C THR A 16 8.98 3.09 -14.75
N LEU A 17 10.06 3.25 -15.49
CA LEU A 17 11.05 4.29 -15.29
C LEU A 17 11.42 4.88 -16.64
N VAL A 18 11.50 6.21 -16.70
CA VAL A 18 12.16 6.94 -17.77
C VAL A 18 13.24 7.80 -17.16
N THR A 19 14.45 7.75 -17.72
CA THR A 19 15.57 8.64 -17.41
C THR A 19 16.12 9.21 -18.71
N LEU A 20 16.25 10.53 -18.79
CA LEU A 20 16.76 11.25 -19.94
C LEU A 20 18.04 12.00 -19.55
N PHE A 21 19.07 11.86 -20.36
CA PHE A 21 20.35 12.55 -20.29
C PHE A 21 20.49 13.42 -21.56
N PRO A 22 20.03 14.68 -21.53
CA PRO A 22 19.85 15.48 -22.75
C PRO A 22 21.17 15.84 -23.45
N GLU A 23 22.24 16.12 -22.69
CA GLU A 23 23.54 16.50 -23.24
C GLU A 23 24.17 15.35 -24.03
N GLU A 24 23.99 14.13 -23.52
CA GLU A 24 24.48 12.88 -24.08
C GLU A 24 23.51 12.27 -25.11
N LYS A 25 22.35 12.90 -25.29
CA LYS A 25 21.25 12.43 -26.18
C LYS A 25 20.87 10.97 -25.90
N LEU A 26 20.89 10.60 -24.62
CA LEU A 26 20.59 9.25 -24.16
C LEU A 26 19.27 9.24 -23.40
N GLY A 27 18.43 8.25 -23.69
CA GLY A 27 17.21 7.96 -22.95
C GLY A 27 17.18 6.49 -22.54
N ILE A 28 16.77 6.24 -21.30
CA ILE A 28 16.61 4.90 -20.73
C ILE A 28 15.13 4.73 -20.37
N VAL A 29 14.52 3.64 -20.84
CA VAL A 29 13.15 3.27 -20.50
C VAL A 29 13.18 1.84 -19.96
N ILE A 30 12.63 1.66 -18.75
CA ILE A 30 12.53 0.35 -18.13
C ILE A 30 11.07 0.11 -17.76
N VAL A 31 10.55 -1.03 -18.16
CA VAL A 31 9.20 -1.50 -17.81
C VAL A 31 9.34 -2.88 -17.20
N ALA A 32 8.73 -3.09 -16.03
CA ALA A 32 8.77 -4.36 -15.34
C ALA A 32 7.38 -4.74 -14.81
N ASN A 33 7.04 -6.02 -14.89
CA ASN A 33 5.82 -6.59 -14.35
C ASN A 33 6.05 -7.18 -12.96
N ALA A 34 6.62 -6.39 -12.05
CA ALA A 34 7.03 -6.82 -10.73
C ALA A 34 6.54 -5.85 -9.65
N PHE A 35 6.51 -6.33 -8.39
CA PHE A 35 6.27 -5.49 -7.22
C PHE A 35 7.31 -4.36 -7.16
N SER A 36 7.01 -3.30 -6.42
CA SER A 36 7.89 -2.16 -6.20
C SER A 36 9.20 -2.57 -5.53
N THR A 37 10.24 -2.76 -6.35
CA THR A 37 11.64 -2.95 -5.95
C THR A 37 12.51 -1.87 -6.58
N GLY A 38 13.76 -1.78 -6.13
CA GLY A 38 14.77 -0.90 -6.67
C GLY A 38 15.36 -1.31 -8.01
N VAL A 39 14.85 -2.39 -8.63
CA VAL A 39 15.41 -2.94 -9.87
C VAL A 39 15.36 -1.94 -11.04
N PRO A 40 14.24 -1.25 -11.36
CA PRO A 40 14.21 -0.32 -12.47
C PRO A 40 15.22 0.82 -12.32
N GLU A 41 15.27 1.45 -11.15
CA GLU A 41 16.20 2.55 -10.87
C GLU A 41 17.64 2.06 -10.84
N GLY A 42 17.89 0.91 -10.20
CA GLY A 42 19.21 0.30 -10.15
C GLY A 42 19.76 -0.03 -11.54
N LEU A 43 18.93 -0.56 -12.44
CA LEU A 43 19.33 -0.82 -13.83
C LEU A 43 19.62 0.47 -14.61
N SER A 44 18.82 1.53 -14.42
CA SER A 44 19.06 2.82 -15.07
C SER A 44 20.39 3.44 -14.63
N GLU A 45 20.67 3.45 -13.33
CA GLU A 45 21.91 4.01 -12.77
C GLU A 45 23.12 3.15 -13.15
N SER A 46 23.02 1.82 -13.02
CA SER A 46 24.09 0.92 -13.47
C SER A 46 24.40 1.07 -14.97
N PHE A 47 23.39 1.30 -15.80
CA PHE A 47 23.62 1.57 -17.22
C PHE A 47 24.31 2.92 -17.44
N ALA A 48 23.86 3.98 -16.75
CA ALA A 48 24.48 5.31 -16.85
C ALA A 48 25.95 5.27 -16.44
N ASP A 49 26.28 4.62 -15.32
CA ASP A 49 27.65 4.36 -14.87
C ASP A 49 28.50 3.68 -15.96
N MET A 50 27.98 2.60 -16.56
CA MET A 50 28.69 1.91 -17.64
C MET A 50 28.87 2.79 -18.88
N ALA A 51 27.86 3.58 -19.24
CA ALA A 51 27.88 4.41 -20.43
C ALA A 51 28.82 5.62 -20.32
N PHE A 52 28.93 6.21 -19.13
CA PHE A 52 29.67 7.46 -18.93
C PHE A 52 31.04 7.24 -18.27
N ASP A 53 31.16 6.27 -17.36
CA ASP A 53 32.37 6.03 -16.57
C ASP A 53 33.05 4.69 -16.89
N GLY A 54 32.42 3.85 -17.72
CA GLY A 54 32.96 2.56 -18.17
C GLY A 54 33.00 1.47 -17.09
N LYS A 55 32.41 1.72 -15.92
CA LYS A 55 32.34 0.77 -14.79
C LYS A 55 31.12 1.09 -13.93
N ILE A 56 30.52 0.06 -13.34
CA ILE A 56 29.47 0.24 -12.32
C ILE A 56 30.15 0.66 -11.00
N GLU A 57 29.74 1.79 -10.44
CA GLU A 57 30.33 2.36 -9.23
C GLU A 57 29.97 1.53 -7.98
N LYS A 58 28.71 1.08 -7.89
CA LYS A 58 28.18 0.32 -6.76
C LYS A 58 26.95 -0.51 -7.15
N ASP A 59 26.50 -1.34 -6.21
CA ASP A 59 25.24 -2.07 -6.34
C ASP A 59 24.04 -1.12 -6.15
N TRP A 60 23.61 -0.51 -7.27
CA TRP A 60 22.50 0.43 -7.29
C TRP A 60 21.16 -0.23 -6.97
N VAL A 61 20.95 -1.48 -7.38
CA VAL A 61 19.72 -2.23 -7.07
C VAL A 61 19.58 -2.35 -5.55
N LYS A 62 20.64 -2.77 -4.86
CA LYS A 62 20.64 -2.86 -3.40
C LYS A 62 20.41 -1.51 -2.72
N ALA A 63 21.00 -0.44 -3.25
CA ALA A 63 20.79 0.90 -2.71
C ALA A 63 19.31 1.33 -2.82
N TRP A 64 18.69 1.12 -3.98
CA TRP A 64 17.29 1.44 -4.20
C TRP A 64 16.32 0.53 -3.44
N ASP A 65 16.62 -0.77 -3.32
CA ASP A 65 15.86 -1.69 -2.49
C ASP A 65 15.83 -1.23 -1.03
N ALA A 66 16.95 -0.75 -0.50
CA ALA A 66 17.00 -0.19 0.86
C ALA A 66 16.12 1.06 1.00
N THR A 67 16.11 1.95 0.00
CA THR A 67 15.23 3.12 -0.02
C THR A 67 13.75 2.71 -0.04
N TYR A 68 13.37 1.77 -0.89
CA TYR A 68 11.99 1.28 -0.96
C TYR A 68 11.55 0.56 0.32
N ALA A 69 12.42 -0.26 0.91
CA ALA A 69 12.16 -0.89 2.20
C ALA A 69 11.95 0.16 3.31
N GLY A 70 12.72 1.25 3.31
CA GLY A 70 12.57 2.37 4.24
C GLY A 70 11.27 3.16 4.06
N LEU A 71 10.74 3.24 2.83
CA LEU A 71 9.53 4.01 2.54
C LEU A 71 8.25 3.32 3.03
N PHE A 72 8.13 2.00 2.82
CA PHE A 72 6.91 1.25 3.12
C PHE A 72 7.01 0.39 4.39
N GLY A 73 8.20 -0.17 4.64
CA GLY A 73 8.43 -1.13 5.72
C GLY A 73 8.02 -0.64 7.11
N PRO A 74 8.41 0.57 7.54
CA PRO A 74 8.07 1.09 8.87
C PRO A 74 6.56 1.21 9.10
N ALA A 75 5.81 1.72 8.12
CA ALA A 75 4.36 1.89 8.25
C ALA A 75 3.63 0.53 8.31
N ILE A 76 4.06 -0.44 7.49
CA ILE A 76 3.51 -1.80 7.52
C ILE A 76 3.83 -2.48 8.85
N ALA A 77 5.08 -2.39 9.31
CA ALA A 77 5.52 -2.99 10.57
C ALA A 77 4.79 -2.38 11.78
N ALA A 78 4.62 -1.05 11.82
CA ALA A 78 3.87 -0.36 12.86
C ALA A 78 2.41 -0.84 12.89
N ALA A 79 1.73 -0.88 11.74
CA ALA A 79 0.36 -1.36 11.67
C ALA A 79 0.23 -2.83 12.12
N LYS A 80 1.14 -3.71 11.66
CA LYS A 80 1.19 -5.11 12.09
C LYS A 80 1.39 -5.22 13.61
N ALA A 81 2.26 -4.40 14.20
CA ALA A 81 2.48 -4.39 15.64
C ALA A 81 1.25 -3.88 16.41
N THR A 82 0.61 -2.80 15.95
CA THR A 82 -0.61 -2.24 16.56
C THR A 82 -1.75 -3.24 16.62
N TYR A 83 -1.93 -4.05 15.58
CA TYR A 83 -3.03 -5.02 15.47
C TYR A 83 -2.59 -6.48 15.64
N ALA A 84 -1.42 -6.73 16.26
CA ALA A 84 -0.89 -8.09 16.44
C ALA A 84 -1.75 -8.93 17.38
N ALA A 85 -2.26 -8.32 18.46
CA ALA A 85 -3.17 -8.93 19.41
C ALA A 85 -4.03 -7.84 20.06
N PRO A 86 -5.30 -8.13 20.41
CA PRO A 86 -6.12 -7.18 21.15
C PRO A 86 -5.57 -6.97 22.58
N PRO A 87 -5.99 -5.89 23.26
CA PRO A 87 -5.70 -5.70 24.68
C PRO A 87 -6.14 -6.89 25.54
N SER A 88 -5.56 -7.02 26.73
CA SER A 88 -5.93 -8.05 27.70
C SER A 88 -6.37 -7.40 29.02
N PRO A 89 -7.64 -7.60 29.46
CA PRO A 89 -8.70 -8.33 28.76
C PRO A 89 -9.21 -7.57 27.52
N ALA A 90 -9.63 -8.30 26.49
CA ALA A 90 -10.31 -7.72 25.33
C ALA A 90 -11.78 -7.49 25.64
N SER A 91 -12.32 -6.38 25.17
CA SER A 91 -13.75 -6.08 25.23
C SER A 91 -14.46 -6.83 24.09
N PRO A 92 -15.62 -7.47 24.34
CA PRO A 92 -16.38 -8.12 23.29
C PRO A 92 -16.99 -7.09 22.34
N ALA A 93 -17.20 -7.48 21.08
CA ALA A 93 -18.03 -6.73 20.17
C ALA A 93 -19.46 -6.61 20.73
N GLY A 94 -20.11 -5.48 20.45
CA GLY A 94 -21.56 -5.33 20.54
C GLY A 94 -22.31 -6.23 19.56
N LEU A 95 -23.64 -6.12 19.59
CA LEU A 95 -24.49 -6.86 18.65
C LEU A 95 -24.17 -6.45 17.21
N ALA A 96 -24.06 -7.42 16.31
CA ALA A 96 -23.79 -7.16 14.89
C ALA A 96 -24.78 -6.15 14.25
N SER A 97 -26.01 -6.05 14.76
CA SER A 97 -27.00 -5.06 14.32
C SER A 97 -26.63 -3.62 14.64
N ALA A 98 -25.82 -3.37 15.67
CA ALA A 98 -25.37 -2.03 16.04
C ALA A 98 -24.42 -1.43 14.99
N TYR A 99 -23.64 -2.27 14.30
CA TYR A 99 -22.66 -1.85 13.30
C TYR A 99 -23.22 -1.81 11.87
N LYS A 100 -24.38 -2.42 11.62
CA LYS A 100 -24.97 -2.50 10.28
C LYS A 100 -25.66 -1.19 9.94
N GLY A 101 -25.39 -0.68 8.74
CA GLY A 101 -26.02 0.56 8.29
C GLY A 101 -25.27 1.22 7.16
N ARG A 102 -25.75 2.42 6.82
CA ARG A 102 -25.11 3.32 5.86
C ARG A 102 -24.36 4.40 6.63
N TYR A 103 -23.09 4.53 6.31
CA TYR A 103 -22.17 5.57 6.73
C TYR A 103 -21.86 6.45 5.52
N PHE A 104 -21.42 7.67 5.77
CA PHE A 104 -21.12 8.63 4.73
C PHE A 104 -19.90 9.49 5.09
N ASN A 105 -19.09 9.81 4.09
CA ASN A 105 -18.02 10.78 4.19
C ASN A 105 -17.81 11.47 2.84
N ASP A 106 -17.53 12.78 2.84
CA ASP A 106 -17.42 13.59 1.62
C ASP A 106 -16.35 13.12 0.62
N PHE A 107 -15.31 12.42 1.10
CA PHE A 107 -14.22 11.92 0.26
C PHE A 107 -14.57 10.58 -0.42
N ILE A 108 -15.16 9.63 0.31
CA ILE A 108 -15.46 8.27 -0.20
C ILE A 108 -16.92 8.07 -0.66
N GLY A 109 -17.82 8.97 -0.26
CA GLY A 109 -19.26 8.85 -0.46
C GLY A 109 -19.90 7.84 0.50
N ASP A 110 -20.84 7.07 -0.02
CA ASP A 110 -21.54 6.03 0.73
C ASP A 110 -20.64 4.84 1.09
N ALA A 111 -20.70 4.44 2.36
CA ALA A 111 -20.12 3.23 2.89
C ALA A 111 -21.21 2.40 3.58
N VAL A 112 -21.41 1.14 3.20
CA VAL A 112 -22.47 0.29 3.77
C VAL A 112 -21.86 -0.89 4.49
N VAL A 113 -22.22 -1.07 5.76
CA VAL A 113 -21.81 -2.22 6.56
C VAL A 113 -22.96 -3.22 6.61
N LEU A 114 -22.67 -4.45 6.19
CA LEU A 114 -23.64 -5.54 6.07
C LEU A 114 -23.18 -6.74 6.89
N GLY A 115 -24.12 -7.63 7.24
CA GLY A 115 -23.79 -8.96 7.76
C GLY A 115 -23.76 -9.97 6.63
N GLU A 116 -22.61 -10.59 6.39
CA GLU A 116 -22.39 -11.61 5.36
C GLU A 116 -21.50 -12.73 5.90
N GLY A 117 -21.80 -13.99 5.58
CA GLY A 117 -20.95 -15.13 5.97
C GLY A 117 -20.70 -15.29 7.47
N GLY A 118 -21.59 -14.77 8.33
CA GLY A 118 -21.43 -14.80 9.78
C GLY A 118 -20.54 -13.68 10.36
N GLY A 119 -20.03 -12.77 9.52
CA GLY A 119 -19.25 -11.59 9.92
C GLY A 119 -19.83 -10.28 9.38
N LEU A 120 -19.08 -9.20 9.57
CA LEU A 120 -19.39 -7.89 8.98
C LEU A 120 -18.53 -7.63 7.74
N VAL A 121 -19.12 -6.97 6.76
CA VAL A 121 -18.46 -6.56 5.51
C VAL A 121 -18.74 -5.10 5.26
N LEU A 122 -17.69 -4.32 5.01
CA LEU A 122 -17.75 -2.93 4.57
C LEU A 122 -17.72 -2.86 3.04
N LYS A 123 -18.76 -2.27 2.44
CA LYS A 123 -18.84 -2.01 1.00
C LYS A 123 -18.74 -0.51 0.72
N VAL A 124 -17.86 -0.14 -0.21
CA VAL A 124 -17.57 1.26 -0.57
C VAL A 124 -17.52 1.44 -2.08
N GLY A 125 -17.84 2.64 -2.55
CA GLY A 125 -17.74 3.05 -3.94
C GLY A 125 -18.99 2.74 -4.78
N PRO A 126 -18.97 3.06 -6.09
CA PRO A 126 -20.12 2.89 -6.96
C PRO A 126 -20.68 1.47 -6.91
N ALA A 127 -21.98 1.36 -6.60
CA ALA A 127 -22.69 0.08 -6.42
C ALA A 127 -22.05 -0.89 -5.40
N GLY A 128 -21.19 -0.41 -4.48
CA GLY A 128 -20.49 -1.25 -3.51
C GLY A 128 -19.42 -2.14 -4.14
N ALA A 129 -18.79 -1.70 -5.24
CA ALA A 129 -17.81 -2.47 -6.00
C ALA A 129 -16.57 -2.89 -5.19
N ARG A 130 -16.25 -2.20 -4.08
CA ARG A 130 -15.21 -2.61 -3.14
C ARG A 130 -15.86 -3.22 -1.91
N SER A 131 -15.34 -4.36 -1.47
CA SER A 131 -15.87 -5.15 -0.36
C SER A 131 -14.74 -5.61 0.54
N TYR A 132 -14.84 -5.30 1.84
CA TYR A 132 -13.80 -5.55 2.82
C TYR A 132 -14.36 -6.26 4.05
N SER A 133 -13.86 -7.46 4.34
CA SER A 133 -14.24 -8.17 5.57
C SER A 133 -13.73 -7.44 6.81
N LEU A 134 -14.58 -7.33 7.82
CA LEU A 134 -14.25 -6.72 9.11
C LEU A 134 -14.10 -7.82 10.16
N LYS A 135 -12.88 -7.96 10.70
CA LYS A 135 -12.58 -8.88 11.80
C LYS A 135 -12.61 -8.11 13.12
N HIS A 136 -13.41 -8.55 14.09
CA HIS A 136 -13.42 -7.94 15.42
C HIS A 136 -12.02 -7.95 16.03
N PHE A 137 -11.65 -6.84 16.65
CA PHE A 137 -10.39 -6.68 17.39
C PHE A 137 -10.67 -6.43 18.87
N ASP A 138 -11.27 -5.29 19.22
CA ASP A 138 -11.55 -4.91 20.61
C ASP A 138 -12.72 -3.93 20.69
N GLY A 139 -13.76 -4.25 21.45
CA GLY A 139 -14.96 -3.41 21.57
C GLY A 139 -15.56 -3.07 20.20
N ASP A 140 -15.64 -1.77 19.89
CA ASP A 140 -16.16 -1.26 18.61
C ASP A 140 -15.07 -1.09 17.53
N LEU A 141 -13.89 -1.68 17.73
CA LEU A 141 -12.79 -1.66 16.77
C LEU A 141 -12.70 -3.00 16.01
N PHE A 142 -12.69 -2.88 14.70
CA PHE A 142 -12.50 -3.98 13.75
C PHE A 142 -11.22 -3.74 12.95
N VAL A 143 -10.70 -4.79 12.33
CA VAL A 143 -9.52 -4.74 11.45
C VAL A 143 -9.89 -5.25 10.07
N THR A 144 -9.34 -4.61 9.05
CA THR A 144 -9.47 -5.01 7.65
C THR A 144 -8.16 -4.79 6.88
N PHE A 145 -8.10 -5.32 5.66
CA PHE A 145 -6.94 -5.24 4.76
C PHE A 145 -7.40 -4.65 3.42
N PRO A 146 -7.61 -3.32 3.36
CA PRO A 146 -8.31 -2.71 2.23
C PRO A 146 -7.39 -2.37 1.06
N ASP A 147 -6.08 -2.37 1.30
CA ASP A 147 -5.09 -1.82 0.41
C ASP A 147 -4.47 -2.93 -0.45
N ALA A 148 -4.82 -2.97 -1.73
CA ALA A 148 -4.22 -3.90 -2.69
C ALA A 148 -2.71 -3.65 -2.86
N GLU A 149 -2.25 -2.43 -2.58
CA GLU A 149 -0.85 -2.06 -2.74
C GLU A 149 -0.01 -2.45 -1.52
N THR A 150 -0.63 -2.61 -0.36
CA THR A 150 -0.01 -3.13 0.87
C THR A 150 -0.91 -4.21 1.50
N PRO A 151 -1.05 -5.39 0.87
CA PRO A 151 -2.09 -6.38 1.22
C PRO A 151 -1.95 -6.93 2.65
N ASP A 152 -0.74 -6.91 3.20
CA ASP A 152 -0.48 -7.37 4.56
C ASP A 152 -0.63 -6.28 5.63
N ARG A 153 -0.98 -5.04 5.25
CA ARG A 153 -1.08 -3.91 6.19
C ARG A 153 -2.49 -3.86 6.78
N PRO A 154 -2.67 -4.22 8.07
CA PRO A 154 -3.97 -4.06 8.71
C PRO A 154 -4.34 -2.58 8.85
N SER A 155 -5.62 -2.29 8.74
CA SER A 155 -6.21 -0.98 9.02
C SER A 155 -7.37 -1.14 9.99
N GLY A 156 -7.42 -0.25 10.99
CA GLY A 156 -8.51 -0.21 11.96
C GLY A 156 -9.77 0.43 11.35
N VAL A 157 -10.92 -0.13 11.71
CA VAL A 157 -12.26 0.40 11.43
C VAL A 157 -12.96 0.52 12.77
N GLY A 158 -12.95 1.72 13.33
CA GLY A 158 -13.65 2.04 14.57
C GLY A 158 -15.08 2.47 14.28
N PHE A 159 -16.02 1.99 15.07
CA PHE A 159 -17.41 2.44 15.03
C PHE A 159 -17.66 3.40 16.19
N ASP A 160 -18.22 4.57 15.88
CA ASP A 160 -18.84 5.41 16.89
C ASP A 160 -20.30 4.98 17.02
N ILE A 161 -20.54 4.09 17.98
CA ILE A 161 -21.87 3.64 18.32
C ILE A 161 -22.36 4.58 19.43
N GLY A 162 -23.35 5.41 19.11
CA GLY A 162 -24.00 6.27 20.10
C GLY A 162 -24.63 5.46 21.25
N PRO A 163 -25.11 6.11 22.32
CA PRO A 163 -25.92 5.43 23.32
C PRO A 163 -27.16 4.76 22.72
#